data_AF-A0A2U1JGW6-F1
#
_entry.id   AF-A0A2U1JGW6-F1
#
_cell.length_a   1.000
_cell.length_b   1.000
_cell.length_c   1.000
_cell.angle_alpha   90.00
_cell.angle_beta   90.00
_cell.angle_gamma   90.00
#
_symmetry.space_group_name_H-M   'P 1'
#
loop_
_entity.id
_entity.type
_entity.pdbx_description
1 polymer ?
#
loop_
_entity_poly.entity_id
_entity_poly.type
_entity_poly.pdbx_seq_one_letter_code
_entity_poly.pdbx_strand_id
1 'polypeptide(L)'
;MIPENSITIPDAAPNTGELLISYFKEKRTRKNALARMLKKSPSTLDGFTKKKSIQTTVLWEISHALKHNFFADIAASFPENYTNNVKPDPTKDDRIKQLELENIILKAEVAILVKTIKG
;
A
#
# COMPACT_ATOMS: atom_id res chain seq x y z
N MET A 1 -16.65 -33.51 -16.70
CA MET A 1 -17.32 -32.19 -16.70
C MET A 1 -17.30 -31.71 -15.26
N ILE A 2 -16.36 -30.82 -14.91
CA ILE A 2 -16.24 -30.25 -13.57
C ILE A 2 -17.30 -29.14 -13.48
N PRO A 3 -18.13 -29.09 -12.42
CA PRO A 3 -19.18 -28.07 -12.32
C PRO A 3 -18.57 -26.67 -12.38
N GLU A 4 -19.21 -25.79 -13.16
CA GLU A 4 -18.82 -24.43 -13.54
C GLU A 4 -18.66 -23.44 -12.35
N ASN A 5 -18.72 -23.93 -11.11
CA ASN A 5 -18.76 -23.14 -9.89
C ASN A 5 -17.76 -23.62 -8.81
N SER A 6 -16.69 -24.32 -9.20
CA SER A 6 -15.58 -24.61 -8.29
C SER A 6 -14.86 -23.31 -7.96
N ILE A 7 -15.08 -22.77 -6.76
CA ILE A 7 -14.27 -21.67 -6.21
C ILE A 7 -12.83 -22.20 -6.16
N THR A 8 -11.99 -21.76 -7.10
CA THR A 8 -10.55 -22.02 -7.05
C THR A 8 -9.97 -21.15 -5.94
N ILE A 9 -9.91 -21.68 -4.73
CA ILE A 9 -9.17 -21.04 -3.64
C ILE A 9 -7.71 -21.01 -4.10
N PRO A 10 -7.06 -19.84 -4.22
CA PRO A 10 -5.66 -19.78 -4.58
C PRO A 10 -4.85 -20.65 -3.60
N ASP A 11 -4.08 -21.60 -4.12
CA ASP A 11 -3.37 -22.62 -3.33
C ASP A 11 -2.33 -22.01 -2.36
N ALA A 12 -2.03 -20.71 -2.44
CA ALA A 12 -1.07 -20.05 -1.58
C ALA A 12 -1.49 -18.63 -1.18
N ALA A 13 -1.52 -18.38 0.13
CA ALA A 13 -1.56 -17.04 0.68
C ALA A 13 -0.29 -16.24 0.30
N PRO A 14 -0.36 -14.90 0.24
CA PRO A 14 0.80 -14.06 -0.06
C PRO A 14 1.97 -14.33 0.89
N ASN A 15 3.19 -14.42 0.34
CA ASN A 15 4.40 -14.56 1.15
C ASN A 15 4.75 -13.24 1.84
N THR A 16 4.31 -13.11 3.07
CA THR A 16 4.53 -11.92 3.91
C THR A 16 6.01 -11.65 4.21
N GLY A 17 6.86 -12.67 4.27
CA GLY A 17 8.31 -12.50 4.44
C GLY A 17 8.96 -11.84 3.22
N GLU A 18 8.59 -12.29 2.01
CA GLU A 18 9.08 -11.71 0.75
C GLU A 18 8.59 -10.27 0.57
N LEU A 19 7.37 -9.96 1.00
CA LEU A 19 6.82 -8.61 1.02
C LEU A 19 7.70 -7.66 1.86
N LEU A 20 8.10 -8.10 3.06
CA LEU A 20 9.02 -7.33 3.90
C LEU A 20 10.40 -7.16 3.26
N ILE A 21 10.95 -8.23 2.66
CA ILE A 21 12.26 -8.17 1.98
C ILE A 21 12.23 -7.15 0.83
N SER A 22 11.18 -7.19 0.01
CA SER A 22 10.99 -6.31 -1.13
C SER A 22 10.97 -4.85 -0.67
N TYR A 23 10.18 -4.55 0.37
CA TYR A 23 10.12 -3.21 0.95
C TYR A 23 11.48 -2.76 1.54
N PHE A 24 12.17 -3.63 2.28
CA PHE A 24 13.46 -3.29 2.89
C PHE A 24 14.54 -2.98 1.84
N LYS A 25 14.53 -3.71 0.71
CA LYS A 25 15.44 -3.47 -0.42
C LYS A 25 15.15 -2.12 -1.08
N GLU A 26 13.89 -1.83 -1.38
CA GLU A 26 13.48 -0.61 -2.06
C GLU A 26 13.76 0.64 -1.20
N LYS A 27 13.34 0.63 0.07
CA LYS A 27 13.49 1.79 0.98
C LYS A 27 14.83 1.82 1.72
N ARG A 28 15.76 0.92 1.40
CA ARG A 28 17.07 0.76 2.08
C ARG A 28 16.95 0.77 3.61
N THR A 29 15.95 0.06 4.12
CA THR A 29 15.63 0.05 5.55
C THR A 29 16.78 -0.55 6.36
N ARG A 30 17.27 0.20 7.35
CA ARG A 30 18.30 -0.29 8.27
C ARG A 30 17.67 -1.30 9.25
N LYS A 31 17.81 -2.59 8.96
CA LYS A 31 17.26 -3.71 9.77
C LYS A 31 17.55 -3.57 11.27
N ASN A 32 18.78 -3.19 11.63
CA ASN A 32 19.17 -3.02 13.04
C ASN A 32 18.43 -1.85 13.71
N ALA A 33 18.15 -0.77 12.99
CA ALA A 33 17.37 0.35 13.52
C ALA A 33 15.90 -0.07 13.70
N LEU A 34 15.34 -0.79 12.73
CA LEU A 34 13.98 -1.34 12.82
C LEU A 34 13.84 -2.31 14.01
N ALA A 35 14.80 -3.22 14.20
CA ALA A 35 14.81 -4.15 15.32
C ALA A 35 14.78 -3.41 16.67
N ARG A 36 15.55 -2.32 16.81
CA ARG A 36 15.54 -1.45 18.01
C ARG A 36 14.18 -0.78 18.21
N MET A 37 13.57 -0.23 17.16
CA MET A 37 12.24 0.38 17.23
C MET A 37 11.17 -0.62 17.69
N LEU A 38 11.27 -1.86 17.21
CA LEU A 38 10.35 -2.94 17.55
C LEU A 38 10.67 -3.60 18.90
N LYS A 39 11.76 -3.19 19.59
CA LYS A 39 12.28 -3.84 20.81
C LYS A 39 12.51 -5.35 20.61
N LYS A 40 12.96 -5.76 19.43
CA LYS A 40 13.29 -7.16 19.08
C LYS A 40 14.76 -7.28 18.69
N SER A 41 15.30 -8.50 18.75
CA SER A 41 16.66 -8.74 18.26
C SER A 41 16.71 -8.69 16.73
N PRO A 42 17.84 -8.29 16.12
CA PRO A 42 18.02 -8.37 14.66
C PRO A 42 17.82 -9.79 14.11
N SER A 43 18.23 -10.82 14.87
CA SER A 43 18.04 -12.23 14.50
C SER A 43 16.54 -12.59 14.42
N THR A 44 15.74 -12.10 15.36
CA THR A 44 14.28 -12.27 15.34
C THR A 44 13.67 -11.62 14.09
N LEU A 45 14.11 -10.42 13.73
CA LEU A 45 13.64 -9.71 12.53
C LEU A 45 14.02 -10.44 11.24
N ASP A 46 15.25 -10.97 11.15
CA ASP A 46 15.66 -11.80 10.01
C ASP A 46 14.84 -13.09 9.93
N GLY A 47 14.49 -13.68 11.08
CA GLY A 47 13.59 -14.83 11.17
C GLY A 47 12.21 -14.55 10.56
N PHE A 48 11.67 -13.33 10.70
CA PHE A 48 10.39 -12.98 10.06
C PHE A 48 10.49 -12.90 8.54
N THR A 49 11.59 -12.35 8.02
CA THR A 49 11.77 -12.23 6.56
C THR A 49 11.91 -13.57 5.84
N LYS A 50 12.35 -14.62 6.54
CA LYS A 50 12.53 -15.97 5.96
C LYS A 50 11.27 -16.83 5.99
N LYS A 51 10.25 -16.44 6.77
CA LYS A 51 9.01 -17.21 6.92
C LYS A 51 7.99 -16.82 5.85
N LYS A 52 7.26 -17.80 5.33
CA LYS A 52 6.16 -17.56 4.39
C LYS A 52 5.01 -16.77 5.04
N SER A 53 4.74 -17.05 6.31
CA SER A 53 3.75 -16.37 7.13
C SER A 53 4.38 -15.78 8.38
N ILE A 54 3.93 -14.58 8.73
CA ILE A 54 4.26 -13.91 9.99
C ILE A 54 2.97 -13.66 10.75
N GLN A 55 3.07 -13.58 12.07
CA GLN A 55 1.91 -13.26 12.91
C GLN A 55 1.40 -11.85 12.59
N THR A 56 0.09 -11.70 12.51
CA THR A 56 -0.59 -10.41 12.23
C THR A 56 -0.11 -9.30 13.18
N THR A 57 0.05 -9.61 14.46
CA THR A 57 0.58 -8.65 15.46
C THR A 57 1.96 -8.12 15.08
N VAL A 58 2.86 -9.00 14.61
CA VAL A 58 4.20 -8.61 14.19
C VAL A 58 4.16 -7.76 12.93
N LEU A 59 3.33 -8.13 11.94
CA LEU A 59 3.15 -7.33 10.73
C LEU A 59 2.56 -5.95 11.03
N TRP A 60 1.63 -5.87 11.97
CA TRP A 60 1.05 -4.63 12.47
C TRP A 60 2.08 -3.72 13.13
N GLU A 61 2.90 -4.26 14.04
CA GLU A 61 4.00 -3.52 14.67
C GLU A 61 4.98 -2.99 13.62
N ILE A 62 5.37 -3.83 12.66
CA ILE A 62 6.28 -3.44 11.57
C ILE A 62 5.65 -2.34 10.70
N SER A 63 4.35 -2.45 10.40
CA SER A 63 3.61 -1.46 9.62
C SER A 63 3.68 -0.08 10.30
N HIS A 64 3.42 -0.02 11.60
CA HIS A 64 3.53 1.24 12.36
C HIS A 64 4.95 1.75 12.49
N ALA A 65 5.93 0.88 12.74
CA ALA A 65 7.33 1.28 12.86
C ALA A 65 7.86 1.90 11.55
N LEU A 66 7.42 1.40 10.41
CA LEU A 66 7.84 1.87 9.08
C LEU A 66 6.91 2.91 8.49
N LYS A 67 5.77 3.17 9.12
CA LYS A 67 4.67 3.98 8.58
C LYS A 67 4.25 3.52 7.18
N HIS A 68 4.22 2.21 6.97
CA HIS A 68 3.86 1.58 5.71
C HIS A 68 2.75 0.54 5.94
N ASN A 69 1.71 0.56 5.12
CA ASN A 69 0.55 -0.31 5.31
C ASN A 69 0.68 -1.60 4.50
N PHE A 70 1.35 -2.60 5.07
CA PHE A 70 1.49 -3.91 4.43
C PHE A 70 0.16 -4.66 4.24
N PHE A 71 -0.88 -4.33 5.02
CA PHE A 71 -2.21 -4.90 4.83
C PHE A 71 -2.89 -4.37 3.58
N ALA A 72 -2.63 -3.11 3.20
CA ALA A 72 -3.09 -2.56 1.93
C ALA A 72 -2.38 -3.24 0.74
N ASP A 73 -1.09 -3.54 0.86
CA ASP A 73 -0.37 -4.29 -0.17
C ASP A 73 -0.96 -5.69 -0.36
N ILE A 74 -1.30 -6.37 0.75
CA ILE A 74 -1.98 -7.66 0.71
C ILE A 74 -3.39 -7.50 0.13
N ALA A 75 -4.13 -6.47 0.52
CA ALA A 75 -5.47 -6.18 -0.02
C ALA A 75 -5.44 -5.94 -1.54
N ALA A 76 -4.42 -5.27 -2.05
CA ALA A 76 -4.23 -5.03 -3.48
C ALA A 76 -3.94 -6.30 -4.30
N SER A 77 -3.57 -7.41 -3.65
CA SER A 77 -3.40 -8.71 -4.32
C SER A 77 -4.73 -9.44 -4.55
N PHE A 78 -5.82 -8.98 -3.93
CA PHE A 78 -7.14 -9.56 -4.16
C PHE A 78 -7.75 -9.08 -5.48
N PRO A 79 -8.60 -9.91 -6.11
CA PRO A 79 -9.39 -9.50 -7.27
C PRO A 79 -10.28 -8.29 -6.98
N GLU A 80 -10.47 -7.41 -7.97
CA GLU A 80 -11.25 -6.17 -7.85
C GLU A 80 -12.73 -6.38 -7.49
N ASN A 81 -13.28 -7.57 -7.77
CA ASN A 81 -14.66 -7.91 -7.45
C ASN A 81 -14.89 -8.27 -5.97
N TYR A 82 -13.84 -8.26 -5.15
CA TYR A 82 -13.95 -8.56 -3.72
C TYR A 82 -14.41 -7.31 -2.97
N THR A 83 -15.45 -7.46 -2.15
CA THR A 83 -15.95 -6.36 -1.33
C THR A 83 -15.12 -6.23 -0.06
N ASN A 84 -15.03 -5.00 0.46
CA ASN A 84 -14.45 -4.73 1.77
C ASN A 84 -15.39 -3.83 2.57
N ASN A 85 -15.36 -3.96 3.90
CA ASN A 85 -16.17 -3.15 4.82
C ASN A 85 -15.47 -1.85 5.24
N VAL A 86 -14.35 -1.50 4.58
CA VAL A 86 -13.61 -0.29 4.90
C VAL A 86 -14.41 0.88 4.33
N LYS A 87 -14.84 1.80 5.20
CA LYS A 87 -15.40 3.06 4.71
C LYS A 87 -14.28 3.80 3.98
N PRO A 88 -14.45 4.16 2.69
CA PRO A 88 -13.49 5.01 2.00
C PRO A 88 -13.28 6.25 2.86
N ASP A 89 -12.04 6.57 3.19
CA ASP A 89 -11.72 7.85 3.81
C ASP A 89 -11.88 8.90 2.69
N PRO A 90 -12.97 9.69 2.68
CA PRO A 90 -13.29 10.55 1.55
C PRO A 90 -12.29 11.70 1.43
N THR A 91 -11.47 11.95 2.45
CA THR A 91 -10.56 13.10 2.50
C THR A 91 -9.56 13.15 1.35
N LYS A 92 -9.06 12.00 0.89
CA LYS A 92 -8.13 11.95 -0.24
C LYS A 92 -8.83 12.15 -1.58
N ASP A 93 -9.98 11.50 -1.76
CA ASP A 93 -10.75 11.62 -3.00
C ASP A 93 -11.35 13.01 -3.16
N ASP A 94 -11.80 13.63 -2.06
CA ASP A 94 -12.27 15.01 -2.03
C ASP A 94 -11.13 15.99 -2.33
N ARG A 95 -9.92 15.72 -1.82
CA ARG A 95 -8.73 16.52 -2.14
C ARG A 95 -8.31 16.38 -3.59
N ILE A 96 -8.39 15.18 -4.17
CA ILE A 96 -8.12 14.94 -5.59
C ILE A 96 -9.12 15.72 -6.45
N LYS A 97 -10.42 15.61 -6.17
CA LYS A 97 -11.46 16.38 -6.88
C LYS A 97 -11.25 17.89 -6.78
N GLN A 98 -10.84 18.38 -5.61
CA GLN A 98 -10.54 19.80 -5.42
C GLN A 98 -9.34 20.25 -6.28
N LEU A 99 -8.26 19.47 -6.30
CA LEU A 99 -7.06 19.76 -7.10
C LEU A 99 -7.31 19.67 -8.61
N GLU A 100 -8.21 18.78 -9.03
CA GLU A 100 -8.65 18.66 -10.42
C GLU A 100 -9.47 19.89 -10.85
N LEU A 101 -10.40 20.34 -10.00
CA LEU A 101 -11.17 21.56 -10.25
C LEU A 101 -10.26 22.80 -10.34
N GLU A 102 -9.30 22.92 -9.42
CA GLU A 102 -8.33 24.01 -9.42
C GLU A 102 -7.47 24.00 -10.70
N ASN A 103 -7.04 22.83 -11.17
CA ASN A 103 -6.32 22.72 -12.44
C ASN A 103 -7.15 23.16 -13.66
N ILE A 104 -8.44 22.86 -13.68
CA ILE A 104 -9.33 23.28 -14.78
C ILE A 104 -9.44 24.80 -14.81
N ILE A 105 -9.65 25.44 -13.65
CA ILE A 105 -9.77 26.89 -13.52
C ILE A 105 -8.47 27.57 -13.92
N LEU A 106 -7.33 27.12 -13.36
CA LEU A 106 -6.02 27.67 -13.69
C LEU A 106 -5.68 27.56 -15.18
N LYS A 107 -6.02 26.43 -15.83
CA LYS A 107 -5.85 26.28 -17.28
C LYS A 107 -6.70 27.25 -18.07
N ALA A 108 -7.94 27.50 -17.64
CA ALA A 108 -8.81 28.48 -18.28
C ALA A 108 -8.28 29.92 -18.11
N GLU A 109 -7.83 30.29 -16.91
CA GLU A 109 -7.22 31.60 -16.63
C GLU A 109 -5.96 31.84 -17.47
N VAL A 110 -5.06 30.85 -17.52
CA VAL A 110 -3.85 30.91 -18.37
C VAL A 110 -4.23 31.05 -19.84
N ALA A 111 -5.23 30.32 -20.32
CA ALA A 111 -5.67 30.42 -21.71
C ALA A 111 -6.21 31.82 -22.05
N ILE A 112 -6.95 32.45 -21.13
CA ILE A 112 -7.44 33.82 -21.29
C ILE A 112 -6.27 34.81 -21.31
N LEU A 113 -5.35 34.73 -20.33
CA LEU A 113 -4.20 35.62 -20.24
C LEU A 113 -3.26 35.53 -21.45
N VAL A 114 -3.00 34.31 -21.93
CA VAL A 114 -2.20 34.10 -23.14
C VAL A 114 -2.89 34.72 -24.36
N LYS A 115 -4.22 34.65 -24.43
CA LYS A 115 -4.98 35.27 -25.51
C LYS A 115 -4.95 36.80 -25.44
N THR A 116 -4.95 37.40 -24.25
CA THR A 116 -4.87 38.87 -24.09
C THR A 116 -3.45 39.42 -24.23
N ILE A 117 -2.41 38.60 -24.05
CA ILE A 117 -1.01 39.01 -24.26
C ILE A 117 -0.58 38.84 -25.73
N LYS A 118 -1.24 37.95 -26.48
CA LYS A 118 -0.95 37.70 -27.91
C LYS A 118 -1.84 38.47 -28.88
N GLY A 119 -2.84 39.20 -28.39
CA GLY A 119 -3.66 40.15 -29.17
C GLY A 119 -3.26 41.57 -28.86
#